data_AF-A0A7V6ALM7-F1
#
_entry.id   AF-A0A7V6ALM7-F1
#
_cell.length_a   1.000
_cell.length_b   1.000
_cell.length_c   1.000
_cell.angle_alpha   90.00
_cell.angle_beta   90.00
_cell.angle_gamma   90.00
#
_symmetry.space_group_name_H-M   'P 1'
#
loop_
_entity.id
_entity.type
_entity.pdbx_description
1 polymer ?
#
loop_
_entity_poly.entity_id
_entity_poly.type
_entity_poly.pdbx_seq_one_letter_code
_entity_poly.pdbx_strand_id
1 'polypeptide(L)'
;MNMKNKLSTSIFLVVAIVIVINFISREFFVRLDFTEDKQYTLSRATKDLLKNLTEPVTVKVYFSEGLTPEINKNRTDFKEMLIEYSTLSKGMLVYEFINPNAKPEQENEAMQEGISPVLVNVREKDKEVQQKAYMGAVISMGNRKEVIPFIPPGGAM
;
A
#
# COMPACT_ATOMS: atom_id res chain seq x y z
N MET A 1 13.88 -34.60 -48.53
CA MET A 1 12.62 -34.10 -47.93
C MET A 1 12.23 -32.81 -48.62
N ASN A 2 11.16 -32.83 -49.44
CA ASN A 2 10.79 -31.75 -50.36
C ASN A 2 10.52 -30.43 -49.62
N MET A 3 11.02 -29.31 -50.16
CA MET A 3 10.94 -27.97 -49.56
C MET A 3 9.48 -27.53 -49.27
N LYS A 4 8.53 -27.99 -50.09
CA LYS A 4 7.08 -27.81 -49.88
C LYS A 4 6.56 -28.51 -48.61
N ASN A 5 7.10 -29.70 -48.28
CA ASN A 5 6.73 -30.45 -47.08
C ASN A 5 7.37 -29.85 -45.82
N LYS A 6 8.58 -29.28 -45.92
CA LYS A 6 9.17 -28.52 -44.82
C LYS A 6 8.35 -27.28 -44.50
N LEU A 7 7.92 -26.54 -45.52
CA LEU A 7 7.10 -25.34 -45.35
C LEU A 7 5.73 -25.65 -44.74
N SER A 8 5.04 -26.69 -45.21
CA SER A 8 3.76 -27.11 -44.64
C SER A 8 3.89 -27.60 -43.19
N THR A 9 4.98 -28.32 -42.88
CA THR A 9 5.26 -28.79 -41.51
C THR A 9 5.52 -27.61 -40.58
N SER A 10 6.31 -26.61 -41.01
CA SER A 10 6.56 -25.40 -40.23
C SER A 10 5.29 -24.58 -39.98
N ILE A 11 4.44 -24.42 -40.99
CA ILE A 11 3.16 -23.69 -40.84
C ILE A 11 2.25 -24.41 -39.85
N PHE A 12 2.13 -25.73 -39.96
CA PHE A 12 1.33 -26.53 -39.04
C PHE A 12 1.83 -26.40 -37.60
N LEU A 13 3.14 -26.42 -37.40
CA LEU A 13 3.77 -26.31 -36.08
C LEU A 13 3.52 -24.93 -35.44
N VAL A 14 3.61 -23.85 -36.23
CA VAL A 14 3.30 -22.49 -35.75
C VAL A 14 1.83 -22.37 -35.35
N VAL A 15 0.91 -22.89 -36.17
CA VAL A 15 -0.53 -22.87 -35.85
C VAL A 15 -0.83 -23.68 -34.58
N ALA A 16 -0.21 -24.85 -34.42
CA ALA A 16 -0.35 -25.66 -33.21
C ALA A 16 0.14 -24.92 -31.95
N ILE A 17 1.29 -24.23 -32.04
CA ILE A 17 1.82 -23.41 -30.94
C ILE A 17 0.84 -22.28 -30.58
N VAL A 18 0.30 -21.57 -31.57
CA VAL A 18 -0.66 -20.47 -31.33
C VAL A 18 -1.93 -20.98 -30.63
N ILE A 19 -2.43 -22.16 -31.01
CA ILE A 19 -3.61 -22.77 -30.37
C ILE A 19 -3.30 -23.14 -28.91
N VAL A 20 -2.14 -23.76 -28.66
CA VAL A 20 -1.70 -24.11 -27.29
C VAL A 20 -1.55 -22.86 -26.44
N ILE A 21 -0.91 -21.82 -26.95
CA ILE A 21 -0.76 -20.54 -26.24
C ILE A 21 -2.14 -19.94 -25.95
N ASN A 22 -3.07 -19.93 -26.92
CA ASN A 22 -4.41 -19.37 -26.71
C ASN A 22 -5.18 -20.12 -25.62
N PHE A 23 -5.05 -21.45 -25.58
CA PHE A 23 -5.70 -22.30 -24.58
C PHE A 23 -5.10 -22.07 -23.17
N ILE A 24 -3.77 -21.97 -23.08
CA ILE A 24 -3.08 -21.64 -21.82
C ILE A 24 -3.43 -20.22 -21.37
N SER A 25 -3.49 -19.25 -22.29
CA SER A 25 -3.87 -17.86 -21.99
C SER A 25 -5.30 -17.72 -21.47
N ARG A 26 -6.22 -18.62 -21.84
CA ARG A 26 -7.59 -18.62 -21.30
C ARG A 26 -7.65 -19.06 -19.84
N GLU A 27 -6.81 -20.03 -19.45
CA GLU A 27 -6.79 -20.60 -18.09
C GLU A 27 -5.82 -19.85 -17.15
N PHE A 28 -4.77 -19.23 -17.69
CA PHE A 28 -3.76 -18.48 -16.93
C PHE A 28 -3.75 -17.01 -17.31
N PHE A 29 -4.62 -16.22 -16.66
CA PHE A 29 -4.57 -14.75 -16.72
C PHE A 29 -3.41 -14.23 -15.87
N VAL A 30 -2.18 -14.27 -16.40
CA VAL A 30 -1.02 -13.65 -15.75
C VAL A 30 -1.07 -12.15 -16.02
N ARG A 31 -1.46 -11.35 -15.03
CA ARG A 31 -1.28 -9.89 -15.07
C ARG A 31 0.21 -9.58 -14.87
N LEU A 32 0.95 -9.50 -15.96
CA LEU A 32 2.28 -8.91 -15.98
C LEU A 32 2.10 -7.39 -15.94
N ASP A 33 2.38 -6.80 -14.79
CA ASP A 33 2.52 -5.35 -14.65
C ASP A 33 3.87 -4.94 -15.25
N PHE A 34 3.83 -4.17 -16.34
CA PHE A 34 5.00 -3.69 -17.10
C PHE A 34 5.45 -2.29 -16.67
N THR A 35 4.95 -1.77 -15.55
CA THR A 35 5.50 -0.55 -14.96
C THR A 35 6.90 -0.83 -14.40
N GLU A 36 7.85 0.05 -14.73
CA GLU A 36 9.29 -0.17 -14.55
C GLU A 36 9.68 -0.36 -13.06
N ASP A 37 8.87 0.15 -12.13
CA ASP A 37 9.26 0.23 -10.73
C ASP A 37 8.40 -0.57 -9.75
N LYS A 38 7.26 -1.16 -10.15
CA LYS A 38 6.34 -1.92 -9.25
C LYS A 38 6.08 -1.25 -7.90
N GLN A 39 6.16 0.08 -7.80
CA GLN A 39 6.18 0.81 -6.53
C GLN A 39 4.86 0.69 -5.75
N TYR A 40 3.83 0.16 -6.39
CA TYR A 40 2.50 -0.05 -5.81
C TYR A 40 2.13 -1.53 -5.69
N THR A 41 3.08 -2.44 -5.95
CA THR A 41 2.84 -3.89 -5.85
C THR A 41 3.54 -4.45 -4.63
N LEU A 42 2.74 -5.00 -3.71
CA LEU A 42 3.29 -5.71 -2.56
C LEU A 42 4.23 -6.84 -2.97
N SER A 43 5.40 -6.87 -2.33
CA SER A 43 6.36 -7.94 -2.48
C SER A 43 5.72 -9.30 -2.14
N ARG A 44 6.20 -10.37 -2.76
CA ARG A 44 5.73 -11.73 -2.41
C ARG A 44 5.93 -12.02 -0.92
N ALA A 45 7.06 -11.59 -0.36
CA ALA A 45 7.34 -11.72 1.06
C ALA A 45 6.27 -11.03 1.94
N THR A 46 5.88 -9.80 1.61
CA THR A 46 4.84 -9.07 2.36
C THR A 46 3.49 -9.79 2.28
N LYS A 47 3.11 -10.27 1.09
CA LYS A 47 1.87 -11.04 0.90
C LYS A 47 1.85 -12.32 1.72
N ASP A 48 2.97 -13.04 1.75
CA ASP A 48 3.09 -14.29 2.49
C ASP A 48 3.10 -14.05 4.01
N LEU A 49 3.72 -12.97 4.49
CA LEU A 49 3.65 -12.56 5.89
C LEU A 49 2.21 -12.26 6.32
N LEU A 50 1.50 -11.42 5.56
CA LEU A 50 0.12 -11.02 5.87
C LEU A 50 -0.83 -12.22 5.92
N LYS A 51 -0.69 -13.17 4.98
CA LYS A 51 -1.52 -14.37 4.92
C LYS A 51 -1.28 -15.35 6.08
N ASN A 52 -0.07 -15.35 6.63
CA ASN A 52 0.37 -16.29 7.66
C ASN A 52 0.46 -15.63 9.05
N LEU A 53 -0.20 -14.49 9.26
CA LEU A 53 -0.29 -13.87 10.58
C LEU A 53 -0.93 -14.83 11.59
N THR A 54 -0.21 -15.14 12.65
CA THR A 54 -0.67 -16.02 13.74
C THR A 54 -1.40 -15.25 14.84
N GLU A 55 -1.18 -13.94 14.94
CA GLU A 55 -1.75 -13.05 15.94
C GLU A 55 -2.29 -11.78 15.27
N PRO A 56 -3.34 -11.14 15.83
CA PRO A 56 -3.88 -9.92 15.27
C PRO A 56 -2.88 -8.76 15.41
N VAL A 57 -2.75 -7.97 14.34
CA VAL A 57 -1.92 -6.78 14.26
C VAL A 57 -2.83 -5.56 14.23
N THR A 58 -2.63 -4.60 15.13
CA THR A 58 -3.36 -3.34 15.14
C THR A 58 -2.43 -2.19 14.73
N VAL A 59 -2.85 -1.44 13.71
CA VAL A 59 -2.15 -0.24 13.23
C VAL A 59 -2.97 1.00 13.59
N LYS A 60 -2.56 1.74 14.63
CA LYS A 60 -3.14 3.05 14.95
C LYS A 60 -2.39 4.13 14.18
N VAL A 61 -3.08 4.87 13.33
CA VAL A 61 -2.52 5.92 12.48
C VAL A 61 -2.94 7.28 13.03
N TYR A 62 -1.97 8.06 13.48
CA TYR A 62 -2.19 9.42 13.97
C TYR A 62 -1.90 10.38 12.83
N PHE A 63 -2.96 10.83 12.17
CA PHE A 63 -2.87 11.66 10.97
C PHE A 63 -3.80 12.87 11.07
N SER A 64 -3.21 14.06 11.08
CA SER A 64 -3.94 15.33 11.12
C SER A 64 -4.74 15.59 9.84
N GLU A 65 -5.94 16.17 9.98
CA GLU A 65 -6.78 16.58 8.85
C GLU A 65 -6.62 18.07 8.51
N GLY A 66 -7.14 18.47 7.34
CA GLY A 66 -7.08 19.87 6.90
C GLY A 66 -5.71 20.33 6.38
N LEU A 67 -4.84 19.39 6.04
CA LEU A 67 -3.49 19.68 5.54
C LEU A 67 -3.50 19.99 4.03
N THR A 68 -2.31 20.20 3.44
CA THR A 68 -2.18 20.43 2.00
C THR A 68 -2.73 19.24 1.20
N PRO A 69 -3.18 19.45 -0.06
CA PRO A 69 -3.68 18.37 -0.91
C PRO A 69 -2.71 17.19 -1.07
N GLU A 70 -1.41 17.48 -1.14
CA GLU A 70 -0.36 16.47 -1.24
C GLU A 70 -0.29 15.58 0.02
N ILE A 71 -0.33 16.18 1.21
CA ILE A 71 -0.31 15.43 2.46
C ILE A 71 -1.61 14.62 2.63
N ASN A 72 -2.76 15.19 2.25
CA ASN A 72 -4.04 14.46 2.26
C ASN A 72 -4.04 13.28 1.28
N LYS A 73 -3.34 13.40 0.14
CA LYS A 73 -3.14 12.30 -0.78
C LYS A 73 -2.33 11.18 -0.12
N ASN A 74 -1.21 11.49 0.54
CA ASN A 74 -0.43 10.48 1.28
C ASN A 74 -1.28 9.73 2.32
N ARG A 75 -2.09 10.44 3.11
CA ARG A 75 -3.04 9.81 4.06
C ARG A 75 -3.96 8.80 3.36
N THR A 76 -4.44 9.16 2.18
CA THR A 76 -5.37 8.32 1.39
C THR A 76 -4.64 7.10 0.85
N ASP A 77 -3.47 7.29 0.24
CA ASP A 77 -2.65 6.21 -0.30
C ASP A 77 -2.23 5.22 0.83
N PHE A 78 -1.85 5.72 2.00
CA PHE A 78 -1.54 4.89 3.18
C PHE A 78 -2.75 4.10 3.68
N LYS A 79 -3.94 4.73 3.69
CA LYS A 79 -5.19 4.07 4.06
C LYS A 79 -5.53 2.95 3.07
N GLU A 80 -5.39 3.18 1.78
CA GLU A 80 -5.61 2.16 0.73
C GLU A 80 -4.67 0.97 0.90
N MET A 81 -3.40 1.21 1.24
CA MET A 81 -2.46 0.16 1.57
C MET A 81 -2.92 -0.68 2.77
N LEU A 82 -3.35 -0.05 3.87
CA LEU A 82 -3.83 -0.76 5.06
C LEU A 82 -5.13 -1.56 4.78
N ILE A 83 -5.98 -1.08 3.88
CA ILE A 83 -7.15 -1.83 3.39
C ILE A 83 -6.70 -3.11 2.66
N GLU A 84 -5.71 -3.01 1.76
CA GLU A 84 -5.16 -4.18 1.08
C GLU A 84 -4.55 -5.17 2.09
N TYR A 85 -3.84 -4.68 3.09
CA TYR A 85 -3.19 -5.52 4.10
C TYR A 85 -4.22 -6.24 4.97
N SER A 86 -5.27 -5.52 5.40
CA SER A 86 -6.38 -6.10 6.13
C SER A 86 -7.09 -7.19 5.31
N THR A 87 -7.28 -6.94 4.01
CA THR A 87 -7.90 -7.92 3.10
C THR A 87 -7.04 -9.17 2.92
N LEU A 88 -5.74 -9.00 2.67
CA LEU A 88 -4.80 -10.12 2.47
C LEU A 88 -4.59 -10.96 3.74
N SER A 89 -4.66 -10.32 4.90
CA SER A 89 -4.57 -10.97 6.21
C SER A 89 -5.90 -11.54 6.71
N LYS A 90 -6.97 -11.48 5.91
CA LYS A 90 -8.32 -11.95 6.28
C LYS A 90 -8.84 -11.30 7.57
N GLY A 91 -8.54 -10.01 7.76
CA GLY A 91 -8.95 -9.23 8.93
C GLY A 91 -8.05 -9.37 10.16
N MET A 92 -6.96 -10.14 10.09
CA MET A 92 -5.99 -10.23 11.19
C MET A 92 -5.19 -8.92 11.37
N LEU A 93 -5.02 -8.15 10.29
CA LEU A 93 -4.55 -6.77 10.40
C LEU A 93 -5.75 -5.83 10.44
N VAL A 94 -5.87 -5.08 11.54
CA VAL A 94 -6.86 -4.03 11.76
C VAL A 94 -6.17 -2.68 11.85
N TYR A 95 -6.85 -1.62 11.45
CA TYR A 95 -6.29 -0.28 11.47
C TYR A 95 -7.33 0.75 11.91
N GLU A 96 -6.84 1.83 12.50
CA GLU A 96 -7.64 2.96 12.99
C GLU A 96 -6.95 4.26 12.62
N PHE A 97 -7.70 5.25 12.13
CA PHE A 97 -7.19 6.60 11.89
C PHE A 97 -7.71 7.55 12.96
N ILE A 98 -6.77 8.23 13.63
CA ILE A 98 -7.00 9.17 14.72
C ILE A 98 -6.51 10.52 14.24
N ASN A 99 -7.35 11.56 14.34
CA ASN A 99 -6.94 12.94 14.10
C ASN A 99 -6.52 13.58 15.43
N PRO A 100 -5.22 13.76 15.71
CA PRO A 100 -4.79 14.26 17.02
C PRO A 100 -5.18 15.72 17.24
N ASN A 101 -5.46 16.49 16.19
CA ASN A 101 -5.89 17.88 16.34
C ASN A 101 -7.38 18.04 16.66
N ALA A 102 -8.16 16.95 16.63
CA ALA A 102 -9.59 17.04 16.91
C ALA A 102 -9.88 17.25 18.41
N LYS A 103 -9.06 16.67 19.31
CA LYS A 103 -9.23 16.76 20.75
C LYS A 103 -7.90 16.73 21.52
N PRO A 104 -7.76 17.44 22.65
CA PRO A 104 -6.54 17.41 23.47
C PRO A 104 -6.13 16.02 23.94
N GLU A 105 -7.09 15.12 24.18
CA GLU A 105 -6.79 13.76 24.62
C GLU A 105 -6.10 12.95 23.51
N GLN A 106 -6.49 13.14 22.26
CA GLN A 106 -5.90 12.46 21.10
C GLN A 106 -4.51 13.03 20.77
N GLU A 107 -4.31 14.33 20.97
CA GLU A 107 -2.98 14.96 20.90
C GLU A 107 -2.03 14.36 21.94
N ASN A 108 -2.47 14.30 23.19
CA ASN A 108 -1.69 13.72 24.28
C ASN A 108 -1.40 12.23 24.03
N GLU A 109 -2.37 11.45 23.54
CA GLU A 109 -2.16 10.05 23.16
C GLU A 109 -1.07 9.94 22.09
N ALA A 110 -1.17 10.70 20.99
CA ALA A 110 -0.16 10.67 19.92
C ALA A 110 1.26 10.97 20.45
N MET A 111 1.39 11.98 21.31
CA MET A 111 2.67 12.36 21.91
C MET A 111 3.22 11.28 22.87
N GLN A 112 2.38 10.66 23.69
CA GLN A 112 2.77 9.55 24.59
C GLN A 112 3.20 8.31 23.80
N GLU A 113 2.58 8.10 22.66
CA GLU A 113 2.91 7.04 21.71
C GLU A 113 4.22 7.32 20.94
N GLY A 114 4.84 8.49 21.13
CA GLY A 114 6.12 8.87 20.51
C GLY A 114 5.98 9.60 19.17
N ILE A 115 4.77 10.01 18.81
CA ILE A 115 4.49 10.72 17.55
C ILE A 115 4.50 12.22 17.83
N SER A 116 5.56 12.88 17.35
CA SER A 116 5.75 14.32 17.52
C SER A 116 5.13 15.11 16.36
N PRO A 117 4.61 16.32 16.61
CA PRO A 117 4.07 17.16 15.55
C PRO A 117 5.19 17.74 14.68
N VAL A 118 4.87 17.93 13.40
CA VAL A 118 5.65 18.69 12.43
C VAL A 118 4.89 19.96 12.08
N LEU A 119 5.60 21.09 11.94
CA LEU A 119 4.99 22.33 11.46
C LEU A 119 4.87 22.28 9.94
N VAL A 120 3.65 22.44 9.44
CA VAL A 120 3.35 22.50 8.01
C VAL A 120 2.65 23.80 7.67
N ASN A 121 3.01 24.36 6.51
CA ASN A 121 2.35 25.55 5.99
C ASN A 121 1.10 25.11 5.22
N VAL A 122 -0.07 25.52 5.70
CA VAL A 122 -1.36 25.31 5.02
C VAL A 122 -1.88 26.63 4.48
N ARG A 123 -2.52 26.60 3.31
CA ARG A 123 -3.14 27.78 2.70
C ARG A 123 -4.60 27.85 3.10
N GLU A 124 -4.95 28.82 3.93
CA GLU A 124 -6.34 29.12 4.29
C GLU A 124 -6.73 30.49 3.73
N LYS A 125 -7.73 30.54 2.83
CA LYS A 125 -8.34 31.79 2.32
C LYS A 125 -7.29 32.88 2.00
N ASP A 126 -6.31 32.52 1.18
CA ASP A 126 -5.21 33.38 0.72
C ASP A 126 -4.13 33.76 1.76
N LYS A 127 -4.10 33.10 2.92
CA LYS A 127 -3.02 33.22 3.91
C LYS A 127 -2.30 31.89 4.12
N GLU A 128 -0.99 31.95 4.30
CA GLU A 128 -0.22 30.81 4.78
C GLU A 128 -0.24 30.81 6.31
N VAL A 129 -0.71 29.71 6.88
CA VAL A 129 -0.78 29.48 8.32
C VAL A 129 0.10 28.29 8.64
N GLN A 130 0.93 28.41 9.68
CA GLN A 130 1.63 27.26 10.24
C GLN A 130 0.69 26.47 11.14
N GLN A 131 0.45 25.21 10.77
CA GLN A 131 -0.34 24.27 11.54
C GLN A 131 0.55 23.14 12.05
N LYS A 132 0.28 22.67 13.27
CA LYS A 132 0.87 21.42 13.78
C LYS A 132 0.18 20.23 13.09
N ALA A 133 0.96 19.41 12.40
CA ALA A 133 0.51 18.16 11.79
C ALA A 133 1.17 16.96 12.44
N TYR A 134 0.36 15.94 12.68
CA TYR A 134 0.80 14.60 13.09
C TYR A 134 0.68 13.68 11.88
N MET A 135 1.70 12.88 11.63
CA MET A 135 1.79 11.96 10.48
C MET A 135 2.56 10.72 10.90
N GLY A 136 2.07 9.98 11.88
CA GLY A 136 2.76 8.80 12.43
C GLY A 136 1.84 7.61 12.60
N ALA A 137 2.40 6.46 12.93
CA ALA A 137 1.63 5.26 13.21
C ALA A 137 2.28 4.41 14.30
N VAL A 138 1.46 3.63 14.98
CA VAL A 138 1.85 2.65 15.98
C VAL A 138 1.35 1.30 15.53
N ILE A 139 2.26 0.34 15.44
CA ILE A 139 1.96 -1.04 15.10
C ILE A 139 2.07 -1.88 16.37
N SER A 140 1.05 -2.65 16.68
CA SER A 140 1.00 -3.50 17.87
C SER A 140 0.59 -4.93 17.51
N MET A 141 1.24 -5.90 18.13
CA MET A 141 0.97 -7.33 17.97
C MET A 141 1.29 -8.03 19.30
N GLY A 142 0.25 -8.53 19.99
CA GLY A 142 0.40 -9.05 21.35
C GLY A 142 1.03 -8.00 22.29
N ASN A 143 2.18 -8.33 22.89
CA ASN A 143 2.92 -7.43 23.78
C ASN A 143 3.99 -6.60 23.06
N ARG A 144 4.14 -6.76 21.74
CA ARG A 144 5.11 -6.02 20.93
C ARG A 144 4.47 -4.78 20.34
N LYS A 145 5.23 -3.70 20.33
CA LYS A 145 4.81 -2.40 19.83
C LYS A 145 5.99 -1.75 19.11
N GLU A 146 5.73 -1.26 17.91
CA GLU A 146 6.67 -0.50 17.11
C GLU A 146 6.05 0.84 16.73
N VAL A 147 6.85 1.90 16.81
CA VAL A 147 6.41 3.27 16.53
C VAL A 147 7.07 3.72 15.24
N ILE A 148 6.26 4.19 14.30
CA ILE A 148 6.68 4.92 13.10
C ILE A 148 6.44 6.41 13.41
N PRO A 149 7.48 7.17 13.79
CA PRO A 149 7.31 8.53 14.27
C PRO A 149 6.82 9.48 13.17
N PHE A 150 7.15 9.17 11.91
CA PHE A 150 6.82 10.00 10.76
C PHE A 150 6.63 9.17 9.48
N ILE A 151 5.57 9.46 8.73
CA ILE A 151 5.23 8.87 7.44
C ILE A 151 5.41 9.97 6.37
N PRO A 152 6.55 9.98 5.63
CA PRO A 152 6.84 11.02 4.66
C PRO A 152 5.89 10.97 3.45
N PRO A 153 5.47 12.13 2.90
CA PRO A 153 4.84 12.22 1.58
C PRO A 153 5.75 11.61 0.50
N GLY A 154 5.22 10.70 -0.31
CA GLY A 154 5.96 10.07 -1.40
C GLY A 154 7.07 9.10 -0.96
N GLY A 155 7.08 8.68 0.31
CA GLY A 155 7.92 7.55 0.73
C GLY A 155 7.51 6.31 -0.06
N ALA A 156 8.48 5.60 -0.64
CA ALA A 156 8.24 4.31 -1.26
C ALA A 156 7.59 3.40 -0.20
N MET A 157 6.35 2.97 -0.46
CA MET A 157 5.62 2.00 0.36
C MET A 157 5.43 0.72 -0.45
#